data_AF-A0A357MBE2-F1
#
_entry.id   AF-A0A357MBE2-F1
#
_cell.length_a   1.000
_cell.length_b   1.000
_cell.length_c   1.000
_cell.angle_alpha   90.00
_cell.angle_beta   90.00
_cell.angle_gamma   90.00
#
_symmetry.space_group_name_H-M   'P 1'
#
loop_
_entity.id
_entity.type
_entity.pdbx_description
1 polymer ?
#
loop_
_entity_poly.entity_id
_entity_poly.type
_entity_poly.pdbx_seq_one_letter_code
_entity_poly.pdbx_strand_id
1 'polypeptide(L)' 'LQSTHWPVAGKSGTAQTLVKGVARNNQWFIGYGPVDHPRYAVSVAVENVAPDSPHLAIKLFGQIFDLLSSSTEA' A
#
# COMPACT_ATOMS: atom_id res chain seq x y z
N LEU A 1 -6.05 -2.88 6.55
CA LEU A 1 -6.75 -1.60 6.26
C LEU A 1 -7.76 -1.23 7.34
N GLN A 2 -8.24 -2.14 8.19
CA GLN A 2 -9.30 -1.86 9.16
C GLN A 2 -8.89 -1.01 10.39
N SER A 3 -7.76 -0.30 10.36
CA SER A 3 -7.36 0.57 11.49
C SER A 3 -6.79 1.92 11.08
N THR A 4 -7.07 2.40 9.85
CA THR A 4 -6.68 3.76 9.48
C THR A 4 -7.69 4.78 10.02
N HIS A 5 -7.24 5.97 10.43
CA HIS A 5 -8.14 7.00 10.98
C HIS A 5 -9.21 7.44 9.97
N TRP A 6 -8.83 7.57 8.70
CA TRP A 6 -9.79 7.76 7.61
C TRP A 6 -10.19 6.43 6.98
N PRO A 7 -11.46 6.27 6.54
CA PRO A 7 -11.81 5.16 5.68
C PRO A 7 -11.02 5.29 4.37
N VAL A 8 -10.37 4.20 3.95
CA VAL A 8 -9.58 4.14 2.72
C VAL A 8 -10.04 3.00 1.82
N ALA A 9 -9.96 3.20 0.51
CA ALA A 9 -10.28 2.20 -0.50
C ALA A 9 -9.10 2.00 -1.45
N GLY A 10 -8.96 0.79 -1.99
CA GLY A 10 -7.89 0.51 -2.93
C GLY A 10 -7.81 -0.95 -3.34
N LYS A 11 -6.79 -1.26 -4.14
CA LYS A 11 -6.56 -2.59 -4.70
C LYS A 11 -5.11 -3.00 -4.51
N SER A 12 -4.93 -4.23 -4.02
CA SER A 12 -3.65 -4.93 -4.01
C SER A 12 -3.38 -5.67 -5.32
N GLY A 13 -2.11 -5.84 -5.63
CA GLY A 13 -1.65 -6.76 -6.67
C GLY A 13 -0.21 -7.23 -6.45
N THR A 14 0.17 -8.23 -7.24
CA THR A 14 1.49 -8.86 -7.22
C THR A 14 1.95 -9.19 -8.63
N ALA A 15 3.25 -9.12 -8.89
CA ALA A 15 3.86 -9.57 -10.14
C ALA A 15 5.06 -10.45 -9.83
N GLN A 16 5.09 -11.64 -10.40
CA GLN A 16 6.22 -12.57 -10.30
C GLN A 16 7.36 -12.07 -11.19
N THR A 17 8.59 -12.13 -10.67
CA THR A 17 9.80 -11.69 -11.37
C THR A 17 10.96 -12.67 -11.15
N LEU A 18 12.01 -12.54 -11.97
CA LEU A 18 13.30 -13.18 -11.71
C LEU A 18 14.38 -12.10 -11.56
N VAL A 19 15.10 -12.13 -10.44
CA VAL A 19 16.21 -11.23 -10.17
C VAL A 19 17.47 -12.07 -10.01
N LYS A 20 18.40 -11.94 -10.96
CA LYS A 20 19.65 -12.73 -11.00
C LYS A 20 19.40 -14.24 -10.87
N GLY A 21 18.38 -14.74 -11.57
CA GLY A 21 17.99 -16.15 -11.55
C GLY A 21 17.19 -16.60 -10.32
N VAL A 22 16.96 -15.72 -9.34
CA VAL A 22 16.17 -16.04 -8.14
C VAL A 22 14.74 -15.54 -8.32
N ALA A 23 13.75 -16.41 -8.08
CA ALA A 23 12.35 -16.05 -8.11
C ALA A 23 12.03 -15.01 -7.02
N ARG A 24 11.34 -13.95 -7.42
CA ARG A 24 10.93 -12.82 -6.57
C ARG A 24 9.51 -12.39 -6.92
N ASN A 25 8.91 -11.58 -6.06
CA ASN A 25 7.64 -10.92 -6.33
C ASN A 25 7.81 -9.41 -6.15
N ASN A 26 7.17 -8.63 -7.02
CA ASN A 26 6.81 -7.25 -6.74
C ASN A 26 5.40 -7.25 -6.12
N GLN A 27 5.20 -6.39 -5.14
CA GLN A 27 3.90 -6.16 -4.50
C GLN A 27 3.52 -4.70 -4.67
N TRP A 28 2.24 -4.43 -4.90
CA TRP A 28 1.73 -3.07 -4.87
C TRP A 28 0.38 -2.96 -4.18
N PHE A 29 0.11 -1.76 -3.72
CA PHE A 29 -1.22 -1.32 -3.35
C PHE A 29 -1.44 0.09 -3.88
N ILE A 30 -2.53 0.29 -4.60
CA ILE A 30 -2.96 1.61 -5.06
C ILE A 30 -4.35 1.90 -4.49
N GLY A 31 -4.54 3.10 -3.97
CA GLY A 31 -5.79 3.48 -3.32
C GLY A 31 -5.91 4.96 -3.06
N TYR A 32 -7.01 5.33 -2.42
CA TYR A 32 -7.35 6.71 -2.10
C TYR A 32 -8.08 6.81 -0.77
N GLY A 33 -8.13 8.02 -0.22
CA GLY A 33 -8.85 8.32 1.01
C GLY A 33 -8.93 9.82 1.34
N PRO A 34 -9.83 10.24 2.24
CA PRO A 34 -10.97 9.47 2.78
C PRO A 34 -11.91 8.95 1.67
N VAL A 35 -12.61 7.82 1.85
CA VAL A 35 -13.49 7.25 0.82
C VAL A 35 -14.62 8.20 0.43
N ASP A 36 -15.29 8.81 1.42
CA ASP A 36 -16.48 9.62 1.19
C ASP A 36 -16.16 10.98 0.54
N HIS A 37 -14.98 11.52 0.85
CA HIS A 37 -14.47 12.77 0.29
C HIS A 37 -12.98 12.60 -0.07
N PRO A 38 -12.65 12.00 -1.22
CA PRO A 38 -11.27 11.70 -1.60
C PRO A 38 -10.41 12.97 -1.67
N ARG A 39 -9.31 12.96 -0.91
CA ARG A 39 -8.33 14.07 -0.89
C ARG A 39 -6.97 13.65 -1.41
N TYR A 40 -6.60 12.39 -1.19
CA TYR A 40 -5.30 11.85 -1.55
C TYR A 40 -5.47 10.52 -2.30
N ALA A 41 -4.60 10.32 -3.29
CA ALA A 41 -4.38 9.02 -3.93
C ALA A 41 -2.92 8.63 -3.71
N VAL A 42 -2.69 7.38 -3.31
CA VAL A 42 -1.35 6.86 -2.99
C VAL A 42 -1.16 5.53 -3.71
N SER A 43 0.00 5.38 -4.34
CA SER A 43 0.48 4.12 -4.89
C SER A 43 1.77 3.73 -4.18
N VAL A 44 1.80 2.51 -3.63
CA VAL A 44 2.98 1.94 -2.97
C VAL A 44 3.44 0.74 -3.78
N ALA A 45 4.71 0.76 -4.19
CA ALA A 45 5.39 -0.37 -4.80
C ALA A 45 6.49 -0.89 -3.88
N VAL A 46 6.54 -2.20 -3.69
CA VAL A 46 7.62 -2.90 -2.97
C VAL A 46 8.16 -3.96 -3.92
N GLU A 47 9.40 -3.79 -4.35
CA GLU A 47 10.00 -4.63 -5.38
C GLU A 47 10.83 -5.77 -4.80
N ASN A 48 10.91 -6.87 -5.55
CA ASN A 48 11.86 -7.95 -5.37
C ASN A 48 11.82 -8.65 -4.00
N VAL A 49 10.64 -8.73 -3.40
CA VAL A 49 10.44 -9.50 -2.16
C VAL A 49 10.49 -11.00 -2.44
N ALA A 50 10.72 -11.82 -1.41
CA ALA A 50 10.62 -13.28 -1.57
C ALA A 50 9.16 -13.66 -1.93
N PRO A 51 8.92 -14.73 -2.71
CA PRO A 51 7.58 -15.07 -3.20
C PRO A 51 6.48 -15.13 -2.12
N ASP A 52 6.80 -15.67 -0.94
CA ASP A 52 5.86 -15.84 0.18
C ASP A 52 5.93 -14.71 1.22
N SER A 53 6.50 -13.55 0.84
CA SER A 53 6.60 -12.42 1.77
C SER A 53 5.22 -11.86 2.12
N PRO A 54 5.03 -11.38 3.37
CA PRO A 54 3.82 -10.65 3.75
C PRO A 54 3.51 -9.48 2.80
N HIS A 55 2.24 -9.08 2.69
CA HIS A 55 1.79 -7.97 1.83
C HIS A 55 2.22 -6.59 2.36
N LEU A 56 3.51 -6.27 2.23
CA LEU A 56 4.11 -5.06 2.80
C LEU A 56 3.52 -3.78 2.20
N ALA A 57 3.19 -3.79 0.91
CA ALA A 57 2.60 -2.63 0.22
C ALA A 57 1.28 -2.18 0.87
N ILE A 58 0.44 -3.11 1.35
CA ILE A 58 -0.83 -2.80 2.04
C ILE A 58 -0.56 -2.14 3.39
N LYS A 59 0.43 -2.65 4.14
CA LYS A 59 0.81 -2.13 5.45
C LYS A 59 1.33 -0.70 5.33
N LEU A 60 2.26 -0.47 4.41
CA LEU A 60 2.83 0.85 4.15
C LEU A 60 1.78 1.86 3.69
N PHE A 61 0.86 1.44 2.81
CA PHE A 61 -0.27 2.29 2.39
C PHE A 61 -1.10 2.78 3.59
N GLY A 62 -1.44 1.88 4.53
CA GLY A 62 -2.17 2.26 5.74
C GLY A 62 -1.42 3.30 6.58
N GLN A 63 -0.12 3.07 6.83
CA GLN A 63 0.72 3.99 7.61
C GLN A 63 0.85 5.38 6.96
N ILE A 64 0.90 5.45 5.63
CA ILE A 64 0.90 6.73 4.90
C ILE A 64 -0.42 7.48 5.16
N PHE A 65 -1.56 6.79 5.10
CA PHE A 65 -2.85 7.42 5.35
C PHE A 65 -3.03 7.84 6.81
N ASP A 66 -2.48 7.10 7.77
CA ASP A 66 -2.46 7.51 9.18
C ASP A 66 -1.65 8.80 9.38
N LEU A 67 -0.53 8.93 8.66
CA LEU A 67 0.26 10.16 8.68
C LEU A 67 -0.52 11.32 8.03
N LEU A 68 -1.08 11.12 6.84
CA LEU A 68 -1.84 12.14 6.12
C LEU A 68 -3.06 12.63 6.90
N SER A 69 -3.74 11.74 7.64
CA SER A 69 -4.87 12.11 8.49
C SER A 69 -4.42 12.95 9.68
N SER A 70 -3.30 12.57 10.33
CA SER A 70 -2.77 13.30 11.49
C SER A 70 -2.31 14.73 11.16
N SER A 71 -1.84 14.98 9.93
CA SER A 71 -1.41 16.31 9.49
C SER A 71 -2.55 17.25 9.10
N THR A 72 -3.79 16.74 8.99
CA THR A 72 -4.98 17.58 8.73
C THR A 72 -5.62 18.07 10.04
N GLU A 73 -5.39 17.38 11.16
CA GLU A 73 -6.00 17.72 12.46
C GLU A 73 -5.20 18.75 13.28
N ALA A 74 -4.08 19.26 12.75
CA ALA A 74 -3.24 20.32 13.33
C ALA A 74 -3.45 21.65 12.60
#